data_AF-A0A2D5Y5Z6-F1
#
_entry.id   AF-A0A2D5Y5Z6-F1
#
_cell.length_a   1.000
_cell.length_b   1.000
_cell.length_c   1.000
_cell.angle_alpha   90.00
_cell.angle_beta   90.00
_cell.angle_gamma   90.00
#
_symmetry.space_group_name_H-M   'P 1'
#
loop_
_entity.id
_entity.type
_entity.pdbx_description
1 polymer ?
#
loop_
_entity_poly.entity_id
_entity_poly.type
_entity_poly.pdbx_seq_one_letter_code
_entity_poly.pdbx_strand_id
1 'polypeptide(L)'
;MLEALIGKIGVPILIHILSEALGRVDSPVTKEASDALERVGRAVENGGVSQAQLAEMNRHTEAMMRAEAEQYKTAMEQVNTSLRAEIASDDQYVRRMRPTFGYLMALTWAAQMLGIAYVIVFKTAQAGVVMASMASLSAIWAVGLSVLGIYVYKRSEDKKTAHGKEVVFWKS
;
A
#
# COMPACT_ATOMS: atom_id res chain seq x y z
N MET A 1 -28.33 -30.25 14.45
CA MET A 1 -27.94 -31.39 15.31
C MET A 1 -26.45 -31.69 15.24
N LEU A 2 -25.82 -31.62 14.05
CA LEU A 2 -24.36 -31.80 13.90
C LEU A 2 -23.55 -30.73 14.64
N GLU A 3 -23.95 -29.46 14.60
CA GLU A 3 -23.30 -28.37 15.36
C GLU A 3 -23.36 -28.56 16.88
N ALA A 4 -24.48 -29.07 17.41
CA ALA A 4 -24.63 -29.38 18.83
C ALA A 4 -23.81 -30.62 19.24
N LEU A 5 -23.57 -31.55 18.31
CA LEU A 5 -22.73 -32.73 18.51
C LEU A 5 -21.23 -32.33 18.50
N ILE A 6 -20.83 -31.46 17.56
CA ILE A 6 -19.48 -30.89 17.48
C ILE A 6 -19.19 -29.97 18.67
N GLY A 7 -20.15 -29.16 19.11
CA GLY A 7 -20.01 -28.33 20.30
C GLY A 7 -19.88 -29.14 21.60
N LYS A 8 -20.64 -30.24 21.74
CA LYS A 8 -20.59 -31.12 22.93
C LYS A 8 -19.37 -32.04 22.97
N ILE A 9 -18.83 -32.45 21.83
CA ILE A 9 -17.72 -33.43 21.75
C ILE A 9 -16.40 -32.75 21.40
N GLY A 10 -16.40 -31.76 20.51
CA GLY A 10 -15.18 -31.11 20.01
C GLY A 10 -14.57 -30.09 20.96
N VAL A 11 -15.39 -29.34 21.70
CA VAL A 11 -14.89 -28.32 22.66
C VAL A 11 -14.08 -28.96 23.81
N PRO A 12 -14.56 -30.05 24.47
CA PRO A 12 -13.77 -30.73 25.50
C PRO A 12 -12.44 -31.31 24.96
N ILE A 13 -12.45 -31.87 23.75
CA ILE A 13 -11.25 -32.42 23.10
C ILE A 13 -10.22 -31.31 22.81
N LEU A 14 -10.67 -30.17 22.28
CA LEU A 14 -9.80 -29.03 22.01
C LEU A 14 -9.21 -28.44 23.30
N ILE A 15 -10.01 -28.33 24.37
CA ILE A 15 -9.55 -27.85 25.68
C ILE A 15 -8.47 -28.78 26.25
N HIS A 16 -8.66 -30.10 26.14
CA HIS A 16 -7.66 -31.08 26.58
C HIS A 16 -6.34 -30.96 25.82
N ILE A 17 -6.40 -30.89 24.49
CA ILE A 17 -5.20 -30.78 23.64
C ILE A 17 -4.47 -29.46 23.92
N LEU A 18 -5.19 -28.35 24.06
CA LEU A 18 -4.58 -27.05 24.36
C LEU A 18 -3.95 -27.03 25.76
N SER A 19 -4.64 -27.56 26.78
CA SER A 19 -4.10 -27.65 28.14
C SER A 19 -2.85 -28.52 28.19
N GLU A 20 -2.83 -29.66 27.48
CA GLU A 20 -1.66 -30.55 27.42
C GLU A 20 -0.49 -29.91 26.67
N ALA A 21 -0.76 -29.16 25.60
CA ALA A 21 0.27 -28.43 24.85
C ALA A 21 0.85 -27.26 25.67
N LEU A 22 0.00 -26.52 26.39
CA LEU A 22 0.39 -25.41 27.25
C LEU A 22 1.15 -25.90 28.49
N GLY A 23 0.76 -27.04 29.08
CA GLY A 23 1.44 -27.64 30.23
C GLY A 23 2.87 -28.15 29.93
N ARG A 24 3.21 -28.40 28.66
CA ARG A 24 4.58 -28.80 28.25
C ARG A 24 5.57 -27.63 28.19
N VAL A 25 5.10 -26.39 28.23
CA VAL A 25 5.96 -25.19 28.18
C VAL A 25 6.12 -24.63 29.60
N ASP A 26 7.35 -24.65 30.09
CA ASP A 26 7.68 -24.26 31.47
C ASP A 26 7.73 -22.72 31.62
N SER A 27 6.57 -22.08 31.65
CA SER A 27 6.41 -20.67 32.01
C SER A 27 5.28 -20.48 33.02
N PRO A 28 5.38 -19.50 33.95
CA PRO A 28 4.33 -19.24 34.95
C PRO A 28 2.97 -18.95 34.32
N VAL A 29 2.97 -18.17 33.23
CA VAL A 29 1.75 -17.78 32.49
C VAL A 29 1.13 -18.99 31.79
N THR A 30 1.96 -19.89 31.27
CA THR A 30 1.47 -21.07 30.55
C THR A 30 0.87 -22.13 31.49
N LYS A 31 1.43 -22.28 32.70
CA LYS A 31 0.87 -23.14 33.76
C LYS A 31 -0.47 -22.62 34.25
N GLU A 32 -0.59 -21.31 34.48
CA GLU A 32 -1.85 -20.68 34.90
C GLU A 32 -2.95 -20.83 33.83
N ALA A 33 -2.59 -20.66 32.56
CA ALA A 33 -3.51 -20.88 31.43
C ALA A 33 -3.95 -22.35 31.31
N SER A 34 -3.04 -23.30 31.52
CA SER A 34 -3.36 -24.73 31.51
C SER A 34 -4.32 -25.11 32.66
N ASP A 35 -4.04 -24.66 33.89
CA ASP A 35 -4.88 -24.92 35.05
C ASP A 35 -6.29 -24.29 34.92
N ALA A 36 -6.39 -23.14 34.26
CA ALA A 36 -7.66 -22.51 33.95
C ALA A 36 -8.46 -23.34 32.93
N LEU A 37 -7.80 -23.82 31.86
CA LEU A 37 -8.41 -24.65 30.84
C LEU A 37 -8.89 -26.00 31.40
N GLU A 38 -8.11 -26.65 32.28
CA GLU A 38 -8.51 -27.91 32.92
C GLU A 38 -9.71 -27.74 33.86
N ARG A 39 -9.82 -26.59 34.54
CA ARG A 39 -11.00 -26.23 35.33
C ARG A 39 -12.24 -26.03 34.46
N VAL A 40 -12.09 -25.38 33.32
CA VAL A 40 -13.18 -25.21 32.34
C VAL A 40 -13.58 -26.56 31.74
N GLY A 41 -12.64 -27.42 31.38
CA GLY A 41 -12.90 -28.77 30.86
C GLY A 41 -13.76 -29.60 31.81
N ARG A 42 -13.39 -29.66 33.09
CA ARG A 42 -14.18 -30.35 34.13
C ARG A 42 -15.56 -29.75 34.34
N ALA A 43 -15.72 -28.43 34.25
CA ALA A 43 -17.01 -27.77 34.36
C ALA A 43 -17.95 -28.09 33.18
N VAL A 44 -17.39 -28.24 31.97
CA VAL A 44 -18.13 -28.60 30.76
C VAL A 44 -18.51 -30.09 30.77
N GLU A 45 -17.61 -30.99 31.16
CA GLU A 45 -17.88 -32.44 31.27
C GLU A 45 -18.97 -32.76 32.29
N ASN A 46 -19.01 -32.03 33.40
CA ASN A 46 -20.02 -32.21 34.44
C ASN A 46 -21.39 -31.59 34.09
N GLY A 47 -21.61 -31.18 32.84
CA GLY A 47 -22.88 -30.61 32.37
C GLY A 47 -23.14 -29.18 32.88
N GLY A 48 -22.10 -28.45 33.29
CA GLY A 48 -22.21 -27.09 33.85
C GLY A 48 -22.63 -26.00 32.87
N VAL A 49 -22.79 -26.33 31.58
CA VAL A 49 -23.30 -25.40 30.57
C VAL A 49 -24.67 -25.89 30.09
N SER A 50 -25.71 -25.20 30.55
CA SER A 50 -27.08 -25.50 30.11
C SER A 50 -27.26 -25.17 28.62
N GLN A 51 -28.17 -25.87 27.94
CA GLN A 51 -28.54 -25.57 26.54
C GLN A 51 -29.02 -24.11 26.36
N ALA A 52 -29.63 -23.53 27.39
CA ALA A 52 -30.03 -22.12 27.41
C ALA A 52 -28.82 -21.17 27.42
N GLN A 53 -27.77 -21.47 28.19
CA GLN A 53 -26.53 -20.69 28.18
C GLN A 53 -25.77 -20.80 26.86
N LEU A 54 -25.76 -21.98 26.22
CA LEU A 54 -25.19 -22.14 24.87
C LEU A 54 -25.94 -21.30 23.82
N ALA A 55 -27.27 -21.29 23.89
CA ALA A 55 -28.08 -20.48 22.99
C ALA A 55 -27.86 -18.97 23.19
N GLU A 56 -27.70 -18.52 24.44
CA GLU A 56 -27.35 -17.13 24.74
C GLU A 56 -25.94 -16.77 24.27
N MET A 57 -24.97 -17.66 24.48
CA MET A 57 -23.60 -17.47 24.03
C MET A 57 -23.51 -17.39 22.49
N ASN A 58 -24.30 -18.20 21.77
CA ASN A 58 -24.39 -18.12 20.32
C ASN A 58 -24.97 -16.78 19.86
N ARG A 59 -26.02 -16.27 20.53
CA ARG A 59 -26.59 -14.94 20.22
C ARG A 59 -25.55 -13.83 20.41
N HIS A 60 -24.81 -13.87 21.51
CA HIS A 60 -23.74 -12.91 21.76
C HIS A 60 -22.61 -13.03 20.73
N THR A 61 -22.23 -14.24 20.35
CA THR A 61 -21.20 -14.48 19.33
C THR A 61 -21.64 -13.95 17.96
N GLU A 62 -22.89 -14.18 17.56
CA GLU A 62 -23.45 -13.58 16.35
C GLU A 62 -23.46 -12.05 16.40
N ALA A 63 -23.83 -11.45 17.53
CA ALA A 63 -23.82 -10.01 17.70
C ALA A 63 -22.41 -9.43 17.61
N MET A 64 -21.42 -10.08 18.24
CA MET A 64 -20.01 -9.67 18.13
C MET A 64 -19.48 -9.83 16.71
N MET A 65 -19.76 -10.94 16.04
CA MET A 65 -19.35 -11.15 14.64
C MET A 65 -19.95 -10.09 13.71
N ARG A 66 -21.21 -9.69 13.92
CA ARG A 66 -21.82 -8.58 13.16
C ARG A 66 -21.12 -7.26 13.43
N ALA A 67 -20.87 -6.93 14.70
CA ALA A 67 -20.18 -5.70 15.07
C ALA A 67 -18.75 -5.64 14.49
N GLU A 68 -18.02 -6.76 14.51
CA GLU A 68 -16.67 -6.86 13.94
C GLU A 68 -16.70 -6.75 12.41
N ALA A 69 -17.67 -7.38 11.75
CA ALA A 69 -17.86 -7.25 10.30
C ALA A 69 -18.20 -5.81 9.88
N GLU A 70 -19.02 -5.11 10.66
CA GLU A 70 -19.32 -3.70 10.45
C GLU A 70 -18.08 -2.82 10.64
N GLN A 71 -17.33 -3.02 11.72
CA GLN A 71 -16.05 -2.31 11.95
C GLN A 71 -15.07 -2.54 10.81
N TYR A 72 -14.92 -3.78 10.35
CA TYR A 72 -14.04 -4.12 9.24
C TYR A 72 -14.49 -3.43 7.95
N LYS A 73 -15.80 -3.44 7.66
CA LYS A 73 -16.36 -2.74 6.50
C LYS A 73 -16.08 -1.25 6.57
N THR A 74 -16.32 -0.60 7.71
CA THR A 74 -16.04 0.83 7.91
C THR A 74 -14.56 1.15 7.75
N ALA A 75 -13.67 0.34 8.31
CA ALA A 75 -12.23 0.51 8.16
C ALA A 75 -11.81 0.41 6.68
N MET A 76 -12.31 -0.59 5.96
CA MET A 76 -12.04 -0.76 4.54
C MET A 76 -12.61 0.39 3.70
N GLU A 77 -13.77 0.93 4.05
CA GLU A 77 -14.38 2.07 3.39
C GLU A 77 -13.58 3.35 3.62
N GLN A 78 -13.12 3.59 4.84
CA GLN A 78 -12.24 4.73 5.16
C GLN A 78 -10.91 4.65 4.40
N VAL A 79 -10.27 3.47 4.38
CA VAL A 79 -9.02 3.24 3.63
C VAL A 79 -9.24 3.44 2.13
N ASN A 80 -10.32 2.92 1.55
CA ASN A 80 -10.62 3.13 0.14
C ASN A 80 -10.91 4.60 -0.17
N THR A 81 -11.59 5.30 0.73
CA THR A 81 -11.92 6.72 0.58
C THR A 81 -10.64 7.57 0.63
N SER A 82 -9.74 7.31 1.58
CA SER A 82 -8.46 8.01 1.66
C SER A 82 -7.57 7.72 0.44
N LEU A 83 -7.47 6.47 0.00
CA LEU A 83 -6.70 6.12 -1.21
C LEU A 83 -7.23 6.84 -2.45
N ARG A 84 -8.57 6.89 -2.61
CA ARG A 84 -9.19 7.61 -3.73
C ARG A 84 -8.93 9.11 -3.64
N ALA A 85 -8.96 9.68 -2.44
CA ALA A 85 -8.63 11.09 -2.22
C ALA A 85 -7.15 11.39 -2.50
N GLU A 86 -6.23 10.48 -2.14
CA GLU A 86 -4.80 10.60 -2.45
C GLU A 86 -4.53 10.49 -3.96
N ILE A 87 -5.16 9.52 -4.64
CA ILE A 87 -5.04 9.37 -6.10
C ILE A 87 -5.67 10.56 -6.83
N ALA A 88 -6.78 11.10 -6.32
CA ALA A 88 -7.44 12.29 -6.86
C ALA A 88 -6.76 13.60 -6.43
N SER A 89 -5.76 13.54 -5.53
CA SER A 89 -4.99 14.70 -5.10
C SER A 89 -4.11 15.18 -6.26
N ASP A 90 -4.67 16.10 -7.03
CA ASP A 90 -4.08 16.72 -8.21
C ASP A 90 -3.12 17.84 -7.79
N ASP A 91 -2.08 17.49 -7.02
CA ASP A 91 -1.12 18.46 -6.47
C ASP A 91 -0.49 19.28 -7.62
N GLN A 92 -0.87 20.56 -7.66
CA GLN A 92 -0.44 21.50 -8.68
C GLN A 92 1.08 21.70 -8.69
N TYR A 93 1.76 21.49 -7.55
CA TYR A 93 3.20 21.62 -7.46
C TYR A 93 3.91 20.53 -8.29
N VAL A 94 3.53 19.26 -8.09
CA VAL A 94 4.11 18.13 -8.83
C VAL A 94 3.79 18.21 -10.33
N ARG A 95 2.58 18.68 -10.68
CA ARG A 95 2.14 18.82 -12.08
C ARG A 95 2.89 19.92 -12.83
N ARG A 96 3.21 21.03 -12.17
CA ARG A 96 3.94 22.15 -12.77
C ARG A 96 5.45 21.96 -12.78
N MET A 97 6.00 21.16 -11.86
CA MET A 97 7.44 20.90 -11.76
C MET A 97 8.02 20.20 -13.00
N ARG A 98 7.29 19.24 -13.59
CA ARG A 98 7.79 18.51 -14.78
C ARG A 98 7.93 19.45 -16.00
N PRO A 99 6.93 20.29 -16.35
CA PRO A 99 7.08 21.29 -17.39
C PRO A 99 8.12 22.38 -17.10
N THR A 100 8.20 22.91 -15.87
CA THR A 100 9.17 23.99 -15.55
C THR A 100 10.60 23.52 -15.70
N PHE A 101 10.92 22.28 -15.33
CA PHE A 101 12.24 21.71 -15.59
C PHE A 101 12.58 21.72 -17.09
N GLY A 102 11.65 21.29 -17.94
CA GLY A 102 11.83 21.32 -19.39
C GLY A 102 12.04 22.73 -19.95
N TYR A 103 11.27 23.71 -19.47
CA TYR A 103 11.45 25.12 -19.90
C TYR A 103 12.78 25.72 -19.46
N LEU A 104 13.21 25.44 -18.22
CA LEU A 104 14.53 25.89 -17.74
C LEU A 104 15.66 25.26 -18.56
N MET A 105 15.57 23.97 -18.88
CA MET A 105 16.55 23.29 -19.74
C MET A 105 16.61 23.87 -21.16
N ALA A 106 15.46 24.19 -21.75
CA ALA A 106 15.41 24.84 -23.06
C ALA A 106 16.03 26.24 -23.02
N LEU A 107 15.74 27.00 -21.96
CA LEU A 107 16.30 28.34 -21.75
C LEU A 107 17.83 28.29 -21.58
N THR A 108 18.36 27.38 -20.75
CA THR A 108 19.80 27.24 -20.53
C THR A 108 20.50 26.80 -21.81
N TRP A 109 19.91 25.90 -22.58
CA TRP A 109 20.44 25.50 -23.88
C TRP A 109 20.48 26.67 -24.87
N ALA A 110 19.40 27.44 -24.96
CA ALA A 110 19.34 28.63 -25.82
C ALA A 110 20.41 29.66 -25.42
N ALA A 111 20.55 29.93 -24.12
CA ALA A 111 21.58 30.83 -23.61
C ALA A 111 22.99 30.33 -23.93
N GLN A 112 23.25 29.03 -23.77
CA GLN A 112 24.54 28.42 -24.08
C GLN A 112 24.86 28.52 -25.58
N MET A 113 23.88 28.23 -26.46
CA MET A 113 24.07 28.33 -27.91
C MET A 113 24.29 29.76 -28.38
N LEU A 114 23.58 30.74 -27.79
CA LEU A 114 23.83 32.15 -28.06
C LEU A 114 25.22 32.59 -27.59
N GLY A 115 25.68 32.10 -26.43
CA GLY A 115 27.03 32.35 -25.94
C GLY A 115 28.10 31.81 -26.90
N ILE A 116 27.93 30.58 -27.39
CA ILE A 116 28.83 29.98 -28.39
C ILE A 116 28.81 30.80 -29.69
N ALA A 117 27.63 31.13 -30.22
CA ALA A 117 27.49 31.92 -31.43
C ALA A 117 28.17 33.29 -31.30
N TYR A 118 28.00 33.95 -30.16
CA TYR A 118 28.67 35.22 -29.86
C TYR A 118 30.20 35.08 -29.88
N VAL A 119 30.75 34.04 -29.24
CA VAL A 119 32.20 33.80 -29.24
C VAL A 119 32.72 33.52 -30.65
N ILE A 120 32.01 32.75 -31.47
CA ILE A 120 32.42 32.46 -32.84
C ILE A 120 32.50 33.75 -33.68
N VAL A 121 31.52 34.63 -33.56
CA VAL A 121 31.42 35.86 -34.36
C VAL A 121 32.37 36.96 -33.85
N PHE A 122 32.43 37.20 -32.54
CA PHE A 122 33.11 38.36 -31.98
C PHE A 122 34.45 38.04 -31.30
N LYS A 123 34.71 36.76 -30.99
CA LYS A 123 35.91 36.29 -30.26
C LYS A 123 36.47 35.02 -30.89
N THR A 124 36.58 35.00 -32.22
CA THR A 124 36.91 33.80 -33.01
C THR A 124 38.21 33.11 -32.57
N ALA A 125 39.22 33.88 -32.13
CA ALA A 125 40.47 33.33 -31.58
C ALA A 125 40.26 32.42 -30.35
N GLN A 126 39.18 32.62 -29.60
CA GLN A 126 38.82 31.85 -28.40
C GLN A 126 37.85 30.71 -28.71
N ALA A 127 37.25 30.69 -29.90
CA ALA A 127 36.21 29.72 -30.27
C ALA A 127 36.69 28.27 -30.12
N GLY A 128 37.94 27.97 -30.50
CA GLY A 128 38.50 26.62 -30.35
C GLY A 128 38.54 26.14 -28.89
N VAL A 129 39.02 26.99 -27.97
CA VAL A 129 39.12 26.67 -26.53
C VAL A 129 37.73 26.53 -25.91
N VAL A 130 36.78 27.40 -26.29
CA VAL A 130 35.40 27.34 -25.80
C VAL A 130 34.71 26.07 -26.30
N MET A 131 34.87 25.69 -27.57
CA MET A 131 34.32 24.44 -28.12
C MET A 131 34.92 23.20 -27.45
N ALA A 132 36.23 23.19 -27.18
CA ALA A 132 36.86 22.12 -26.41
C ALA A 132 36.29 22.04 -24.98
N SER A 133 36.00 23.18 -24.36
CA SER A 133 35.39 23.24 -23.03
C SER A 133 33.93 22.76 -23.02
N MET A 134 33.23 22.75 -24.16
CA MET A 134 31.88 22.17 -24.23
C MET A 134 31.87 20.66 -23.99
N ALA A 135 32.96 19.97 -24.35
CA ALA A 135 33.08 18.54 -24.11
C ALA A 135 33.00 18.19 -22.61
N SER A 136 33.52 19.05 -21.72
CA SER A 136 33.47 18.80 -20.27
C SER A 136 32.06 18.93 -19.69
N LEU A 137 31.16 19.66 -20.37
CA LEU A 137 29.75 19.80 -19.98
C LEU A 137 28.87 18.63 -20.45
N SER A 138 29.41 17.68 -21.23
CA SER A 138 28.65 16.54 -21.75
C SER A 138 28.03 15.69 -20.63
N ALA A 139 28.72 15.52 -19.51
CA ALA A 139 28.25 14.73 -18.38
C ALA A 139 26.99 15.34 -17.73
N ILE A 140 26.98 16.66 -17.49
CA ILE A 140 25.82 17.34 -16.89
C ILE A 140 24.63 17.35 -17.86
N TRP A 141 24.89 17.51 -19.16
CA TRP A 141 23.85 17.43 -20.20
C TRP A 141 23.26 16.02 -20.33
N ALA A 142 24.08 14.97 -20.25
CA ALA A 142 23.60 13.59 -20.28
C ALA A 142 22.63 13.31 -19.13
N VAL A 143 22.96 13.75 -17.91
CA VAL A 143 22.08 13.61 -16.74
C VAL A 143 20.79 14.40 -16.92
N GLY A 144 20.89 15.68 -17.30
CA GLY A 144 19.72 16.56 -17.47
C GLY A 144 18.75 16.07 -18.54
N LEU A 145 19.27 15.60 -19.69
CA LEU A 145 18.46 15.05 -20.77
C LEU A 145 17.85 13.69 -20.41
N SER A 146 18.53 12.87 -19.61
CA SER A 146 17.98 11.59 -19.12
C SER A 146 16.75 11.83 -18.23
N VAL A 147 16.83 12.80 -17.31
CA VAL A 147 15.70 13.19 -16.45
C VAL A 147 14.53 13.71 -17.29
N LEU A 148 14.81 14.56 -18.28
CA LEU A 148 13.79 15.06 -19.20
C LEU A 148 13.14 13.91 -20.00
N GLY A 149 13.93 12.95 -20.46
CA GLY A 149 13.45 11.77 -21.19
C GLY A 149 12.45 10.96 -20.36
N ILE A 150 12.77 10.70 -19.08
CA ILE A 150 11.86 10.00 -18.15
C ILE A 150 10.56 10.79 -17.96
N TYR A 151 10.65 12.11 -17.79
CA TYR A 151 9.46 12.95 -17.62
C TYR A 151 8.55 12.96 -18.85
N VAL A 152 9.12 13.04 -20.06
CA VAL A 152 8.36 12.98 -21.32
C VAL A 152 7.73 11.61 -21.50
N TYR A 153 8.47 10.54 -21.22
CA TYR A 153 7.97 9.17 -21.32
C TYR A 153 6.76 8.95 -20.40
N LYS A 154 6.89 9.27 -19.10
CA LYS A 154 5.79 9.14 -18.13
C LYS A 154 4.60 10.01 -18.51
N ARG A 155 4.82 11.25 -18.96
CA ARG A 155 3.73 12.12 -19.42
C ARG A 155 3.02 11.57 -20.65
N SER A 156 3.73 10.86 -21.53
CA SER A 156 3.14 10.17 -22.68
C SER A 156 2.30 8.97 -22.24
N GLU A 157 2.78 8.17 -21.28
CA GLU A 157 1.98 7.09 -20.67
C GLU A 157 0.70 7.61 -20.01
N ASP A 158 0.80 8.69 -19.22
CA ASP A 158 -0.35 9.32 -18.56
C ASP A 158 -1.41 9.80 -19.57
N LYS A 159 -1.00 10.26 -20.76
CA LYS A 159 -1.93 10.66 -21.82
C LYS A 159 -2.60 9.46 -22.48
N LYS A 160 -1.88 8.35 -22.65
CA LYS A 160 -2.43 7.10 -23.23
C LYS A 160 -3.51 6.50 -22.33
N THR A 161 -3.32 6.53 -21.02
CA THR A 161 -4.34 6.05 -20.06
C THR A 161 -5.55 6.98 -19.99
N ALA A 162 -5.34 8.30 -20.11
CA ALA A 162 -6.41 9.29 -20.09
C ALA A 162 -7.28 9.33 -21.37
N HIS A 163 -6.74 8.93 -22.53
CA HIS A 163 -7.48 8.92 -23.81
C HIS A 163 -8.26 7.61 -24.08
N GLY A 164 -8.49 6.79 -23.06
CA GLY A 164 -9.49 5.72 -23.08
C GLY A 164 -8.93 4.34 -23.40
N LYS A 165 -9.07 3.42 -22.44
CA LYS A 165 -9.48 2.05 -22.81
C LYS A 165 -10.83 2.20 -23.49
N GLU A 166 -10.97 1.79 -24.75
CA GLU A 166 -12.28 1.65 -25.38
C GLU A 166 -13.14 0.72 -24.51
N VAL A 167 -14.02 1.30 -23.71
CA VAL A 167 -15.04 0.54 -22.99
C VAL A 167 -16.10 0.22 -24.03
N VAL A 168 -16.02 -0.98 -24.60
CA VAL A 168 -17.07 -1.53 -25.46
C VAL A 168 -18.30 -1.73 -24.58
N PHE A 169 -19.25 -0.80 -24.67
CA PHE A 169 -20.57 -0.99 -24.10
C PHE A 169 -21.29 -2.06 -24.92
N TRP A 170 -21.28 -3.29 -24.42
CA TRP A 170 -22.22 -4.30 -24.89
C TRP A 170 -23.62 -3.90 -24.39
N LYS A 171 -24.49 -3.47 -25.31
CA LYS A 171 -25.92 -3.32 -25.02
C LYS A 171 -26.49 -4.71 -24.77
N SER A 172 -27.02 -4.93 -23.57
CA SER A 172 -27.93 -6.06 -23.25
C SER A 172 -29.32 -5.80 -23.80
#